data_AF-A0A1V4U0F9-F1
#
_entry.id   AF-A0A1V4U0F9-F1
#
_cell.length_a   1.000
_cell.length_b   1.000
_cell.length_c   1.000
_cell.angle_alpha   90.00
_cell.angle_beta   90.00
_cell.angle_gamma   90.00
#
_symmetry.space_group_name_H-M   'P 1'
#
loop_
_entity.id
_entity.type
_entity.pdbx_description
1 polymer ?
#
loop_
_entity_poly.entity_id
_entity_poly.type
_entity_poly.pdbx_seq_one_letter_code
_entity_poly.pdbx_strand_id
1 'polypeptide(L)'
;MFISHDLSVVEHISNRVAVMYVGKLVEHALTDEMFINPKHPYTEALLSAAPKPDPRIRTEPIVLPGEVADPANPPSGCYFHPRCRYRMDRCETEEPALRQIAPDHYVGCHRAEELKLTDRKEAPNIIVIGRDGLIMERGMFRGLLLPQVPVEWEWDATTFLEQACMKAGLTPDMWLDRRTKIFTFQAEIFHEESPYGQILRGRTQ
;
A
#
# COMPACT_ATOMS: atom_id res chain seq x y z
N MET A 1 -12.82 -18.42 -13.66
CA MET A 1 -13.30 -17.12 -13.15
C MET A 1 -13.76 -17.34 -11.71
N PHE A 2 -13.24 -16.56 -10.77
CA PHE A 2 -13.52 -16.66 -9.33
C PHE A 2 -14.06 -15.31 -8.84
N ILE A 3 -15.08 -15.32 -7.97
CA ILE A 3 -15.74 -14.12 -7.45
C ILE A 3 -15.67 -14.17 -5.93
N SER A 4 -15.13 -13.12 -5.31
CA SER A 4 -14.98 -13.00 -3.86
C SER A 4 -15.09 -11.53 -3.44
N HIS A 5 -15.49 -11.32 -2.19
CA HIS A 5 -15.45 -10.01 -1.51
C HIS A 5 -14.17 -9.83 -0.68
N ASP A 6 -13.40 -10.89 -0.50
CA ASP A 6 -12.13 -10.90 0.23
C ASP A 6 -10.97 -10.74 -0.76
N LEU A 7 -10.34 -9.55 -0.75
CA LEU A 7 -9.20 -9.23 -1.59
C LEU A 7 -7.96 -10.07 -1.23
N SER A 8 -7.75 -10.43 0.03
CA SER A 8 -6.61 -11.27 0.45
C SER A 8 -6.67 -12.66 -0.19
N VAL A 9 -7.87 -13.23 -0.34
CA VAL A 9 -8.06 -14.50 -1.07
C VAL A 9 -7.82 -14.33 -2.56
N VAL A 10 -8.33 -13.23 -3.14
CA VAL A 10 -8.18 -12.94 -4.58
C VAL A 10 -6.72 -12.78 -4.98
N GLU A 11 -5.91 -12.13 -4.13
CA GLU A 11 -4.47 -11.90 -4.31
C GLU A 11 -3.70 -13.21 -4.59
N HIS A 12 -4.04 -14.30 -3.89
CA HIS A 12 -3.28 -15.54 -3.95
C HIS A 12 -3.73 -16.50 -5.05
N ILE A 13 -4.94 -16.32 -5.58
CA ILE A 13 -5.59 -17.30 -6.48
C ILE A 13 -5.68 -16.78 -7.92
N SER A 14 -5.67 -15.47 -8.11
CA SER A 14 -5.96 -14.86 -9.42
C SER A 14 -4.71 -14.25 -10.06
N ASN A 15 -4.59 -14.34 -11.39
CA ASN A 15 -3.58 -13.60 -12.15
C ASN A 15 -4.04 -12.19 -12.56
N ARG A 16 -5.35 -12.02 -12.69
CA ARG A 16 -6.01 -10.75 -13.02
C ARG A 16 -7.18 -10.54 -12.06
N VAL A 17 -7.41 -9.30 -11.69
CA VAL A 17 -8.50 -8.90 -10.80
C VAL A 17 -9.37 -7.88 -11.51
N ALA A 18 -10.68 -8.00 -11.34
CA ALA A 18 -11.69 -7.07 -11.83
C ALA A 18 -12.51 -6.59 -10.63
N VAL A 19 -12.50 -5.29 -10.37
CA VAL A 19 -13.22 -4.65 -9.27
C VAL A 19 -14.49 -4.01 -9.82
N MET A 20 -15.62 -4.34 -9.19
CA MET A 20 -16.92 -3.79 -9.56
C MET A 20 -17.50 -2.93 -8.43
N TYR A 21 -18.23 -1.88 -8.80
CA TYR A 21 -19.02 -1.06 -7.89
C TYR A 21 -20.43 -0.86 -8.46
N VAL A 22 -21.45 -1.31 -7.73
CA VAL A 22 -22.88 -1.16 -8.10
C VAL A 22 -23.12 -1.56 -9.57
N GLY A 23 -22.65 -2.75 -9.94
CA GLY A 23 -22.81 -3.32 -11.28
C GLY A 23 -21.86 -2.78 -12.37
N LYS A 24 -21.01 -1.79 -12.07
CA LYS A 24 -20.03 -1.24 -13.03
C LYS A 24 -18.64 -1.81 -12.80
N LEU A 25 -17.95 -2.20 -13.86
CA LEU A 25 -16.53 -2.56 -13.81
C LEU A 25 -15.72 -1.25 -13.70
N VAL A 26 -15.09 -1.04 -12.54
CA VAL A 26 -14.39 0.23 -12.24
C VAL A 26 -12.88 0.12 -12.40
N GLU A 27 -12.32 -1.08 -12.25
CA GLU A 27 -10.89 -1.32 -12.42
C GLU A 27 -10.61 -2.78 -12.78
N HIS A 28 -9.65 -3.01 -13.68
CA HIS A 28 -9.20 -4.34 -14.07
C HIS A 28 -7.71 -4.32 -14.38
N ALA A 29 -6.93 -5.18 -13.73
CA ALA A 29 -5.47 -5.22 -13.89
C ALA A 29 -4.91 -6.61 -13.58
N LEU A 30 -3.61 -6.80 -13.81
CA LEU A 30 -2.87 -7.90 -13.18
C LEU A 30 -2.97 -7.76 -11.66
N THR A 31 -3.03 -8.89 -10.95
CA THR A 31 -3.19 -8.92 -9.49
C THR A 31 -2.11 -8.08 -8.80
N ASP A 32 -0.84 -8.33 -9.10
CA ASP A 32 0.27 -7.58 -8.50
C ASP A 32 0.12 -6.07 -8.76
N GLU A 33 -0.16 -5.66 -10.00
CA GLU A 33 -0.35 -4.25 -10.37
C GLU A 33 -1.54 -3.61 -9.65
N MET A 34 -2.64 -4.34 -9.43
CA MET A 34 -3.80 -3.81 -8.70
C MET A 34 -3.48 -3.54 -7.23
N PHE A 35 -2.79 -4.47 -6.56
CA PHE A 35 -2.47 -4.36 -5.14
C PHE A 35 -1.35 -3.34 -4.90
N ILE A 36 -0.47 -3.18 -5.88
CA ILE A 36 0.66 -2.26 -5.83
C ILE A 36 0.28 -0.86 -6.29
N ASN A 37 -0.57 -0.73 -7.31
CA ASN A 37 -0.88 0.49 -8.03
C ASN A 37 -2.37 0.66 -8.36
N PRO A 38 -3.28 0.66 -7.36
CA PRO A 38 -4.69 0.92 -7.63
C PRO A 38 -4.90 2.32 -8.22
N LYS A 39 -5.82 2.41 -9.18
CA LYS A 39 -6.07 3.62 -9.98
C LYS A 39 -7.49 4.13 -9.87
N HIS A 40 -8.40 3.33 -9.32
CA HIS A 40 -9.73 3.79 -8.95
C HIS A 40 -9.82 4.04 -7.43
N PRO A 41 -10.33 5.21 -6.98
CA PRO A 41 -10.47 5.54 -5.55
C PRO A 41 -11.23 4.49 -4.71
N TYR A 42 -12.18 3.80 -5.32
CA TYR A 42 -12.87 2.69 -4.68
C TYR A 42 -11.93 1.49 -4.40
N THR A 43 -11.08 1.12 -5.36
CA THR A 43 -10.11 0.02 -5.20
C THR A 43 -9.09 0.35 -4.11
N GLU A 44 -8.62 1.60 -4.05
CA GLU A 44 -7.76 2.09 -2.97
C GLU A 44 -8.43 1.89 -1.60
N ALA A 45 -9.69 2.32 -1.46
CA ALA A 45 -10.41 2.16 -0.20
C ALA A 45 -10.57 0.68 0.19
N LEU A 46 -10.91 -0.19 -0.77
CA LEU A 46 -10.99 -1.63 -0.50
C LEU A 46 -9.66 -2.23 -0.05
N LEU A 47 -8.55 -1.89 -0.72
CA LEU A 47 -7.21 -2.39 -0.36
C LEU A 47 -6.74 -1.86 1.00
N SER A 48 -7.12 -0.64 1.37
CA SER A 48 -6.82 -0.07 2.70
C SER A 48 -7.52 -0.80 3.84
N ALA A 49 -8.67 -1.43 3.55
CA ALA A 49 -9.45 -2.19 4.51
C ALA A 49 -9.10 -3.69 4.55
N ALA A 50 -8.25 -4.17 3.63
CA ALA A 50 -7.86 -5.57 3.60
C ALA A 50 -7.00 -5.94 4.82
N PRO A 51 -7.29 -7.05 5.52
CA PRO A 51 -6.56 -7.45 6.70
C PRO A 51 -5.09 -7.76 6.37
N LYS A 52 -4.17 -7.29 7.22
CA LYS A 52 -2.75 -7.61 7.10
C LYS A 52 -2.44 -8.94 7.80
N PRO A 53 -1.54 -9.78 7.25
CA PRO A 53 -1.19 -11.07 7.87
C PRO A 53 -0.58 -10.94 9.27
N ASP A 54 0.15 -9.84 9.56
CA ASP A 54 0.70 -9.58 10.89
C ASP A 54 -0.32 -8.77 11.73
N PRO A 55 -0.86 -9.33 12.84
CA PRO A 55 -1.85 -8.67 13.68
C PRO A 55 -1.31 -7.45 14.44
N ARG A 56 0.02 -7.25 14.48
CA ARG A 56 0.64 -6.05 15.06
C ARG A 56 0.58 -4.84 14.12
N ILE A 57 0.37 -5.08 12.83
CA ILE A 57 0.24 -4.03 11.83
C ILE A 57 -1.20 -3.51 11.87
N ARG A 58 -1.39 -2.36 12.52
CA ARG A 58 -2.65 -1.62 12.47
C ARG A 58 -2.62 -0.67 11.29
N THR A 59 -3.46 -0.92 10.29
CA THR A 59 -3.77 0.05 9.23
C THR A 59 -5.05 0.78 9.59
N GLU A 60 -5.08 2.10 9.40
CA GLU A 60 -6.30 2.88 9.45
C GLU A 60 -7.00 2.78 8.08
N PRO A 61 -8.13 2.07 7.98
CA PRO A 61 -8.82 1.93 6.70
C PRO A 61 -9.40 3.28 6.27
N ILE A 62 -9.40 3.54 4.97
CA ILE A 62 -10.05 4.72 4.40
C ILE A 62 -11.56 4.60 4.64
N VAL A 63 -12.09 5.49 5.47
CA VAL A 63 -13.54 5.57 5.73
C VAL A 63 -14.22 6.29 4.56
N LEU A 64 -15.01 5.55 3.80
CA LEU A 64 -15.81 6.11 2.72
C LEU A 64 -17.06 6.81 3.30
N PRO A 65 -17.35 8.06 2.92
CA PRO A 65 -18.55 8.75 3.36
C PRO A 65 -19.80 8.12 2.71
N GLY A 66 -20.92 8.22 3.43
CA GLY A 66 -22.23 7.81 2.94
C GLY A 66 -22.41 6.30 2.75
N GLU A 67 -23.66 5.94 2.43
CA GLU A 67 -24.09 4.56 2.19
C GLU A 67 -23.82 4.11 0.76
N VAL A 68 -23.79 2.80 0.54
CA VAL A 68 -23.77 2.22 -0.82
C VAL A 68 -25.07 2.61 -1.54
N ALA A 69 -24.97 3.05 -2.79
CA ALA A 69 -26.13 3.43 -3.57
C ALA A 69 -27.01 2.21 -3.93
N ASP A 70 -28.32 2.42 -4.00
CA ASP A 70 -29.27 1.43 -4.48
C ASP A 70 -29.00 1.14 -5.97
N PRO A 71 -28.73 -0.12 -6.37
CA PRO A 71 -28.56 -0.49 -7.77
C PRO A 71 -29.77 -0.16 -8.67
N ALA A 72 -30.98 -0.06 -8.10
CA ALA A 72 -32.19 0.31 -8.83
C ALA A 72 -32.29 1.82 -9.12
N ASN A 73 -31.58 2.64 -8.34
CA ASN A 73 -31.53 4.09 -8.51
C ASN A 73 -30.08 4.60 -8.35
N PRO A 74 -29.18 4.27 -9.30
CA PRO A 74 -27.79 4.61 -9.17
C PRO A 74 -27.56 6.12 -9.38
N PRO A 75 -26.47 6.68 -8.82
CA PRO A 75 -26.10 8.07 -9.06
C PRO A 75 -25.83 8.34 -10.53
N SER A 76 -26.06 9.58 -10.97
CA SER A 76 -25.69 10.04 -12.31
C SER A 76 -24.17 10.04 -12.51
N GLY A 77 -23.74 10.03 -13.78
CA GLY A 77 -22.31 10.04 -14.13
C GLY A 77 -21.55 8.85 -13.55
N CYS A 78 -20.49 9.13 -12.78
CA CYS A 78 -19.73 8.12 -12.06
C CYS A 78 -20.53 7.61 -10.84
N TYR A 79 -20.87 6.32 -10.80
CA TYR A 79 -21.66 5.75 -9.69
C TYR A 79 -20.99 5.89 -8.32
N PHE A 80 -19.67 6.06 -8.29
CA PHE A 80 -18.90 6.22 -7.06
C PHE A 80 -18.76 7.67 -6.59
N HIS A 81 -19.17 8.68 -7.39
CA HIS A 81 -18.94 10.09 -7.06
C HIS A 81 -19.50 10.54 -5.70
N PRO A 82 -20.63 10.03 -5.17
CA PRO A 82 -21.14 10.47 -3.87
C PRO A 82 -20.23 10.10 -2.70
N ARG A 83 -19.42 9.04 -2.88
CA ARG A 83 -18.52 8.48 -1.86
C ARG A 83 -17.04 8.75 -2.17
N CYS A 84 -16.74 9.33 -3.33
CA CYS A 84 -15.38 9.54 -3.78
C CYS A 84 -14.77 10.80 -3.14
N ARG A 85 -13.65 10.64 -2.41
CA ARG A 85 -12.87 11.77 -1.85
C ARG A 85 -12.18 12.65 -2.92
N TYR A 86 -12.09 12.14 -4.15
CA TYR A 86 -11.42 12.80 -5.28
C TYR A 86 -12.38 13.29 -6.36
N ARG A 87 -13.69 13.36 -6.05
CA ARG A 87 -14.71 13.78 -7.02
C ARG A 87 -14.38 15.16 -7.61
N MET A 88 -14.77 15.34 -8.86
CA MET A 88 -14.77 16.61 -9.58
C MET A 88 -16.14 16.80 -10.24
N ASP A 89 -16.47 18.01 -10.67
CA ASP A 89 -17.79 18.35 -11.23
C ASP A 89 -18.22 17.41 -12.37
N ARG A 90 -17.26 17.01 -13.23
CA ARG A 90 -17.49 16.06 -14.33
C ARG A 90 -17.99 14.69 -13.86
N CYS A 91 -17.65 14.26 -12.65
CA CYS A 91 -18.07 12.97 -12.10
C CYS A 91 -19.58 12.87 -11.86
N GLU A 92 -20.28 14.00 -11.67
CA GLU A 92 -21.71 14.00 -11.37
C GLU A 92 -22.55 13.84 -12.63
N THR A 93 -22.03 14.26 -13.78
CA THR A 93 -22.80 14.35 -15.04
C THR A 93 -22.35 13.34 -16.09
N GLU A 94 -21.10 12.89 -16.05
CA GLU A 94 -20.54 12.01 -17.08
C GLU A 94 -20.03 10.69 -16.48
N GLU A 95 -20.46 9.57 -17.07
CA GLU A 95 -19.94 8.25 -16.72
C GLU A 95 -18.51 8.08 -17.27
N PRO A 96 -17.51 7.78 -16.43
CA PRO A 96 -16.16 7.56 -16.90
C PRO A 96 -16.07 6.25 -17.69
N ALA A 97 -15.59 6.33 -18.94
CA ALA A 97 -15.35 5.14 -19.75
C ALA A 97 -14.26 4.25 -19.13
N LEU A 98 -14.50 2.94 -19.09
CA LEU A 98 -13.48 1.96 -18.76
C LEU A 98 -12.45 1.91 -19.88
N ARG A 99 -11.24 2.39 -19.61
CA ARG A 99 -10.20 2.57 -20.62
C ARG A 99 -8.85 2.12 -20.13
N GLN A 100 -8.02 1.69 -21.07
CA GLN A 100 -6.67 1.23 -20.77
C GLN A 100 -5.76 2.43 -20.50
N ILE A 101 -5.14 2.46 -19.32
CA ILE A 101 -4.22 3.53 -18.89
C ILE A 101 -2.76 3.05 -18.82
N ALA A 102 -2.56 1.73 -18.76
CA ALA A 102 -1.27 1.06 -18.80
C ALA A 102 -1.45 -0.35 -19.39
N PRO A 103 -0.38 -1.08 -19.78
CA PRO A 103 -0.49 -2.45 -20.28
C PRO A 103 -1.33 -3.32 -19.32
N ASP A 104 -2.37 -3.96 -19.86
CA ASP A 104 -3.33 -4.78 -19.12
C ASP A 104 -4.08 -4.11 -17.95
N HIS A 105 -4.03 -2.79 -17.80
CA HIS A 105 -4.68 -2.03 -16.72
C HIS A 105 -5.75 -1.07 -17.25
N TYR A 106 -7.01 -1.38 -16.93
CA TYR A 106 -8.20 -0.66 -17.34
C TYR A 106 -8.89 0.00 -16.14
N VAL A 107 -9.32 1.26 -16.28
CA VAL A 107 -9.92 2.03 -15.19
C VAL A 107 -11.06 2.89 -15.70
N GLY A 108 -12.18 2.88 -14.98
CA GLY A 108 -13.33 3.75 -15.18
C GLY A 108 -13.27 4.96 -14.25
N CYS A 109 -12.28 5.85 -14.43
CA CYS A 109 -12.15 7.07 -13.65
C CYS A 109 -11.71 8.26 -14.52
N HIS A 110 -12.33 9.42 -14.30
CA HIS A 110 -11.96 10.67 -14.98
C HIS A 110 -10.56 11.17 -14.63
N ARG A 111 -10.02 10.76 -13.46
CA ARG A 111 -8.73 11.22 -12.94
C ARG A 111 -7.68 10.08 -12.83
N ALA A 112 -7.86 9.01 -13.60
CA ALA A 112 -7.03 7.80 -13.47
C ALA A 112 -5.51 8.03 -13.65
N GLU A 113 -5.11 8.94 -14.53
CA GLU A 113 -3.69 9.29 -14.78
C GLU A 113 -3.15 10.32 -13.80
N GLU A 114 -4.02 11.12 -13.21
CA GLU A 114 -3.64 12.19 -12.27
C GLU A 114 -3.46 11.63 -10.86
N LEU A 115 -4.34 10.72 -10.44
CA LEU A 115 -4.43 10.25 -9.06
C LEU A 115 -3.28 9.29 -8.70
N LYS A 116 -2.77 9.49 -7.48
CA LYS A 116 -1.76 8.65 -6.83
C LYS A 116 -2.35 8.07 -5.55
N LEU A 117 -3.14 7.00 -5.68
CA LEU A 117 -4.07 6.47 -4.67
C LEU A 117 -3.48 5.45 -3.69
N THR A 118 -2.19 5.54 -3.42
CA THR A 118 -1.53 4.69 -2.43
C THR A 118 -0.23 5.41 -2.25
N ASP A 119 -0.28 6.46 -1.42
CA ASP A 119 0.85 7.35 -1.36
C ASP A 119 1.94 6.63 -0.58
N ARG A 120 2.90 6.11 -1.32
CA ARG A 120 4.06 5.42 -0.76
C ARG A 120 4.89 6.36 0.11
N LYS A 121 4.68 7.69 0.00
CA LYS A 121 5.16 8.71 0.92
C LYS A 121 4.64 8.57 2.35
N GLU A 122 3.62 7.76 2.60
CA GLU A 122 3.15 7.46 3.96
C GLU A 122 3.92 6.29 4.60
N ALA A 123 4.75 5.56 3.85
CA ALA A 123 5.60 4.49 4.40
C ALA A 123 6.47 4.93 5.60
N PRO A 124 7.05 6.14 5.64
CA PRO A 124 7.73 6.66 6.83
C PRO A 124 6.83 6.73 8.07
N ASN A 125 5.52 7.01 7.92
CA ASN A 125 4.61 7.25 9.05
C ASN A 125 4.28 5.98 9.85
N ILE A 126 4.48 4.81 9.25
CA ILE A 126 4.18 3.51 9.88
C ILE A 126 5.42 2.82 10.45
N ILE A 127 6.62 3.36 10.19
CA ILE A 127 7.89 2.80 10.66
C ILE A 127 8.23 3.45 12.00
N VAL A 128 8.40 2.63 13.04
CA VAL A 128 8.83 3.11 14.35
C VAL A 128 10.32 2.87 14.50
N ILE A 129 11.09 3.97 14.50
CA ILE A 129 12.53 3.95 14.71
C ILE A 129 12.86 3.31 16.06
N GLY A 130 13.91 2.49 16.09
CA GLY A 130 14.28 1.69 17.26
C GLY A 130 13.46 0.43 17.42
N ARG A 131 12.20 0.38 16.97
CA ARG A 131 11.38 -0.83 17.07
C ARG A 131 11.49 -1.72 15.83
N ASP A 132 11.44 -1.11 14.66
CA ASP A 132 11.27 -1.82 13.40
C ASP A 132 12.59 -1.89 12.62
N GLY A 133 12.93 -3.08 12.15
CA GLY A 133 13.96 -3.34 11.13
C GLY A 133 13.31 -3.39 9.76
N LEU A 134 14.08 -3.11 8.70
CA LEU A 134 13.59 -3.06 7.33
C LEU A 134 14.20 -4.15 6.47
N ILE A 135 13.37 -4.77 5.64
CA ILE A 135 13.78 -5.60 4.51
C ILE A 135 13.24 -4.97 3.24
N MET A 136 14.13 -4.75 2.28
CA MET A 136 13.83 -4.23 0.95
C MET A 136 14.02 -5.35 -0.06
N GLU A 137 13.03 -5.61 -0.90
CA GLU A 137 13.13 -6.56 -2.00
C GLU A 137 12.68 -5.97 -3.33
N ARG A 138 13.44 -6.17 -4.41
CA ARG A 138 13.01 -5.81 -5.76
C ARG A 138 13.67 -6.75 -6.78
N GLY A 139 12.91 -7.70 -7.32
CA GLY A 139 13.49 -8.72 -8.21
C GLY A 139 14.59 -9.50 -7.49
N MET A 140 15.83 -9.39 -7.95
CA MET A 140 17.00 -10.03 -7.32
C MET A 140 17.65 -9.18 -6.20
N PHE A 141 17.30 -7.90 -6.10
CA PHE A 141 17.88 -6.99 -5.12
C PHE A 141 17.24 -7.19 -3.75
N ARG A 142 18.06 -7.39 -2.71
CA ARG A 142 17.62 -7.57 -1.32
C ARG A 142 18.53 -6.83 -0.36
N GLY A 143 17.94 -6.08 0.58
CA GLY A 143 18.66 -5.36 1.62
C GLY A 143 17.95 -5.54 2.95
N LEU A 144 18.72 -5.61 4.04
CA LEU A 144 18.20 -5.71 5.40
C LEU A 144 18.96 -4.74 6.29
N LEU A 145 18.21 -4.00 7.11
CA LEU A 145 18.75 -3.19 8.21
C LEU A 145 18.02 -3.53 9.50
N LEU A 146 18.77 -3.66 10.58
CA LEU A 146 18.26 -4.03 11.90
C LEU A 146 17.69 -2.79 12.64
N PRO A 147 16.78 -2.98 13.62
CA PRO A 147 16.13 -1.88 14.33
C PRO A 147 17.06 -0.88 15.03
N GLN A 148 18.26 -1.30 15.46
CA GLN A 148 19.22 -0.43 16.14
C GLN A 148 19.98 0.51 15.21
N VAL A 149 20.13 0.16 13.93
CA VAL A 149 20.90 0.95 12.98
C VAL A 149 20.38 2.39 12.86
N PRO A 150 19.07 2.65 12.65
CA PRO A 150 18.59 4.03 12.59
C PRO A 150 18.70 4.78 13.93
N VAL A 151 18.77 4.07 15.06
CA VAL A 151 18.97 4.71 16.38
C VAL A 151 20.42 5.15 16.56
N GLU A 152 21.38 4.27 16.25
CA GLU A 152 22.82 4.56 16.36
C GLU A 152 23.26 5.74 15.49
N TRP A 153 22.59 5.93 14.35
CA TRP A 153 22.91 6.97 13.38
C TRP A 153 21.92 8.15 13.37
N GLU A 154 21.00 8.21 14.33
CA GLU A 154 20.00 9.28 14.49
C GLU A 154 19.17 9.53 13.21
N TRP A 155 18.79 8.47 12.51
CA TRP A 155 17.99 8.54 11.28
C TRP A 155 16.50 8.69 11.58
N ASP A 156 15.81 9.49 10.77
CA ASP A 156 14.36 9.45 10.68
C ASP A 156 13.88 8.28 9.79
N ALA A 157 12.57 8.02 9.77
CA ALA A 157 11.99 6.92 9.01
C ALA A 157 12.22 7.03 7.49
N THR A 158 12.31 8.25 6.96
CA THR A 158 12.58 8.50 5.54
C THR A 158 14.02 8.12 5.19
N THR A 159 14.98 8.63 5.95
CA THR A 159 16.40 8.31 5.82
C THR A 159 16.62 6.81 5.99
N PHE A 160 15.92 6.18 6.93
CA PHE A 160 16.02 4.74 7.15
C PHE A 160 15.56 3.92 5.94
N LEU A 161 14.46 4.32 5.28
CA LEU A 161 14.00 3.73 4.02
C LEU A 161 15.01 3.93 2.88
N GLU A 162 15.58 5.12 2.75
CA GLU A 162 16.60 5.44 1.75
C GLU A 162 17.86 4.57 1.94
N GLN A 163 18.34 4.46 3.18
CA GLN A 163 19.50 3.63 3.50
C GLN A 163 19.20 2.14 3.30
N ALA A 164 17.98 1.69 3.61
CA ALA A 164 17.57 0.31 3.33
C ALA A 164 17.56 0.02 1.82
N CYS A 165 17.14 0.98 0.98
CA CYS A 165 17.24 0.87 -0.47
C CYS A 165 18.70 0.78 -0.94
N MET A 166 19.57 1.67 -0.44
CA MET A 166 21.00 1.62 -0.76
C MET A 166 21.63 0.30 -0.34
N LYS A 167 21.25 -0.23 0.84
CA LYS A 167 21.70 -1.54 1.33
C LYS A 167 21.27 -2.69 0.42
N ALA A 168 20.11 -2.56 -0.24
CA ALA A 168 19.63 -3.52 -1.23
C ALA A 168 20.30 -3.38 -2.61
N GLY A 169 21.16 -2.38 -2.81
CA GLY A 169 21.74 -2.04 -4.11
C GLY A 169 20.80 -1.25 -5.03
N LEU A 170 19.79 -0.59 -4.46
CA LEU A 170 18.83 0.26 -5.16
C LEU A 170 19.19 1.75 -4.98
N THR A 171 18.67 2.64 -5.83
CA THR A 171 18.78 4.08 -5.58
C THR A 171 17.95 4.47 -4.34
N PRO A 172 18.32 5.53 -3.60
CA PRO A 172 17.69 5.88 -2.32
C PRO A 172 16.18 6.07 -2.41
N ASP A 173 15.67 6.60 -3.51
CA ASP A 173 14.25 6.86 -3.75
C ASP A 173 13.45 5.62 -4.20
N MET A 174 14.08 4.46 -4.37
CA MET A 174 13.38 3.25 -4.82
C MET A 174 12.40 2.68 -3.82
N TRP A 175 12.41 3.15 -2.57
CA TRP A 175 11.33 2.86 -1.64
C TRP A 175 10.05 3.62 -2.02
N LEU A 176 10.05 4.55 -2.98
CA LEU A 176 8.85 5.15 -3.58
C LEU A 176 8.36 4.35 -4.79
N ASP A 177 9.23 3.55 -5.44
CA ASP A 177 8.84 2.69 -6.55
C ASP A 177 8.06 1.50 -6.01
N ARG A 178 6.80 1.49 -6.42
CA ARG A 178 5.75 0.52 -6.16
C ARG A 178 6.16 -0.96 -6.28
N ARG A 179 7.13 -1.31 -7.13
CA ARG A 179 7.63 -2.69 -7.29
C ARG A 179 8.64 -3.13 -6.23
N THR A 180 9.19 -2.20 -5.45
CA THR A 180 10.06 -2.52 -4.33
C THR A 180 9.18 -2.97 -3.15
N LYS A 181 9.30 -4.20 -2.66
CA LYS A 181 8.58 -4.64 -1.46
C LYS A 181 9.33 -4.15 -0.22
N ILE A 182 8.60 -3.61 0.75
CA ILE A 182 9.13 -3.15 2.03
C ILE A 182 8.48 -4.03 3.11
N PHE A 183 9.30 -4.72 3.89
CA PHE A 183 8.83 -5.47 5.05
C PHE A 183 9.42 -4.89 6.32
N THR A 184 8.63 -4.84 7.38
CA THR A 184 9.09 -4.51 8.73
C THR A 184 9.20 -5.78 9.58
N PHE A 185 10.15 -5.80 10.50
CA PHE A 185 10.26 -6.86 11.50
C PHE A 185 10.74 -6.27 12.83
N GLN A 186 10.55 -7.00 13.93
CA GLN A 186 11.02 -6.59 15.26
C GLN A 186 12.09 -7.56 15.74
N ALA A 187 13.10 -7.05 16.44
CA ALA A 187 14.16 -7.85 17.03
C ALA A 187 14.46 -7.37 18.46
N GLU A 188 14.77 -8.30 19.35
CA GLU A 188 15.31 -8.00 20.68
C GLU A 188 16.83 -8.13 20.63
N ILE A 189 17.52 -7.11 21.12
CA ILE A 189 18.99 -7.04 21.08
C ILE A 189 19.51 -7.25 22.50
N PHE A 190 20.57 -8.04 22.62
CA PHE A 190 21.27 -8.27 23.87
C PHE A 190 22.75 -7.92 23.67
N HIS A 191 23.36 -7.26 24.65
CA HIS A 191 24.78 -6.91 24.64
C HIS A 191 25.40 -7.20 26.00
N GLU A 192 26.72 -7.42 26.03
CA GLU A 192 27.48 -7.54 27.28
C GLU A 192 27.95 -6.15 27.73
N GLU A 193 27.83 -5.84 29.02
CA GLU A 193 28.30 -4.56 29.59
C GLU A 193 29.82 -4.40 29.52
N SER A 194 30.53 -5.53 29.61
CA SER A 194 31.98 -5.66 29.44
C SER A 194 32.27 -7.06 28.87
N PRO A 195 33.45 -7.35 28.29
CA PRO A 195 33.78 -8.70 27.85
C PRO A 195 33.56 -9.72 28.98
N TYR A 196 32.70 -10.71 28.76
CA TYR A 196 32.29 -11.71 29.76
C TYR A 196 31.51 -11.14 30.97
N GLY A 197 30.94 -9.95 30.82
CA GLY A 197 30.14 -9.24 31.82
C GLY A 197 28.65 -9.62 31.78
N GLN A 198 27.82 -8.84 32.47
CA GLN A 198 26.38 -9.09 32.49
C GLN A 198 25.76 -8.85 31.11
N ILE A 199 24.89 -9.77 30.68
CA ILE A 199 24.09 -9.59 29.46
C ILE A 199 22.93 -8.66 29.78
N LEU A 200 22.86 -7.55 29.07
CA LEU A 200 21.83 -6.54 29.16
C LEU A 200 20.98 -6.54 27.89
N ARG A 201 19.66 -6.40 28.06
CA ARG A 201 18.75 -6.14 26.94
C ARG A 201 19.00 -4.71 26.44
N GLY A 202 19.42 -4.59 25.19
CA GLY A 202 19.54 -3.30 24.50
C GLY A 202 18.18 -2.62 24.48
N ARG A 203 18.08 -1.42 25.05
CA ARG A 203 16.85 -0.64 25.05
C ARG A 203 16.66 -0.04 23.66
N THR A 204 15.66 -0.54 22.95
CA THR A 204 15.02 0.21 21.88
C THR A 204 14.10 1.23 22.55
N GLN A 205 14.38 2.53 22.36
CA GLN A 205 13.52 3.61 22.86
C GLN A 205 12.20 3.64 22.08
#